data_AF-A0A840VCH6-F1
#
_entry.id   AF-A0A840VCH6-F1
#
_cell.length_a   1.000
_cell.length_b   1.000
_cell.length_c   1.000
_cell.angle_alpha   90.00
_cell.angle_beta   90.00
_cell.angle_gamma   90.00
#
_symmetry.space_group_name_H-M   'P 1'
#
loop_
_entity.id
_entity.type
_entity.pdbx_description
1 polymer ?
#
loop_
_entity_poly.entity_id
_entity_poly.type
_entity_poly.pdbx_seq_one_letter_code
_entity_poly.pdbx_strand_id
1 'polypeptide(L)'
;MAPHEYEVLSREERLRRIGALFYKAVVISLARKQALAEEAGGDAPDGTAVLAAGLLSEEDLALLRRYAGLGEIAPRDATEFWGVCRTTAYRRLLSLEQRGWIVRHGATTATRYTFTKQARALLERDKQAKQDRDDSRASM
;
A
#
# COMPACT_ATOMS: atom_id res chain seq x y z
N MET A 1 17.98 25.68 11.07
CA MET A 1 17.63 26.94 11.75
C MET A 1 17.16 26.59 13.12
N ALA A 2 17.72 27.27 14.11
CA ALA A 2 17.28 27.09 15.47
C ALA A 2 15.97 27.86 15.70
N PRO A 3 15.08 27.42 16.60
CA PRO A 3 13.72 27.98 16.73
C PRO A 3 13.69 29.49 16.98
N HIS A 4 14.70 30.00 17.69
CA HIS A 4 14.84 31.41 18.05
C HIS A 4 15.13 32.34 16.86
N GLU A 5 15.66 31.83 15.75
CA GLU A 5 15.92 32.62 14.54
C GLU A 5 14.64 32.92 13.75
N TYR A 6 13.54 32.23 14.07
CA TYR A 6 12.25 32.38 13.38
C TYR A 6 11.39 33.49 13.99
N GLU A 7 11.55 33.77 15.29
CA GLU A 7 10.76 34.77 16.02
C GLU A 7 11.19 36.22 15.71
N VAL A 8 12.46 36.41 15.32
CA VAL A 8 13.04 37.72 14.97
C VAL A 8 12.63 38.17 13.56
N LEU A 9 12.00 37.30 12.77
CA LEU A 9 11.64 37.59 11.39
C LEU A 9 10.32 38.38 11.30
N SER A 10 10.29 39.35 10.38
CA SER A 10 9.06 40.04 10.02
C SER A 10 8.00 39.04 9.55
N ARG A 11 6.72 39.39 9.73
CA ARG A 11 5.59 38.52 9.34
C ARG A 11 5.64 38.17 7.85
N GLU A 12 6.04 39.11 7.01
CA GLU A 12 6.19 38.90 5.57
C GLU A 12 7.31 37.91 5.24
N GLU A 13 8.47 38.03 5.91
CA GLU A 13 9.60 37.13 5.69
C GLU A 13 9.27 35.69 6.14
N ARG A 14 8.51 35.55 7.24
CA ARG A 14 7.99 34.26 7.69
C ARG A 14 7.06 33.64 6.65
N LEU A 15 6.11 34.40 6.13
CA LEU A 15 5.19 33.93 5.09
C LEU A 15 5.93 33.53 3.81
N ARG A 16 6.91 34.33 3.37
CA ARG A 16 7.76 34.02 2.21
C ARG A 16 8.50 32.70 2.39
N ARG A 17 9.07 32.46 3.59
CA ARG A 17 9.78 31.21 3.90
C ARG A 17 8.87 30.01 3.99
N ILE A 18 7.70 30.14 4.61
CA ILE A 18 6.66 29.10 4.62
C ILE A 18 6.27 28.75 3.18
N GLY A 19 6.02 29.76 2.35
CA GLY A 19 5.73 29.58 0.92
C GLY A 19 6.86 28.85 0.18
N ALA A 20 8.12 29.20 0.43
CA ALA A 20 9.28 28.54 -0.17
C ALA A 20 9.40 27.07 0.24
N LEU A 21 9.06 26.73 1.49
CA LEU A 21 9.02 25.33 1.95
C LEU A 21 7.92 24.53 1.26
N PHE A 22 6.71 25.10 1.14
CA PHE A 22 5.62 24.46 0.41
C PHE A 22 5.95 24.29 -1.07
N TYR A 23 6.51 25.31 -1.72
CA TYR A 23 6.96 25.25 -3.09
C TYR A 23 7.99 24.13 -3.30
N LYS A 24 9.02 24.07 -2.44
CA LYS A 24 10.04 23.01 -2.48
C LYS A 24 9.44 21.61 -2.32
N ALA A 25 8.48 21.44 -1.40
CA ALA A 25 7.79 20.18 -1.21
C ALA A 25 6.96 19.76 -2.44
N VAL A 26 6.28 20.72 -3.09
CA VAL A 26 5.53 20.50 -4.33
C VAL A 26 6.47 20.09 -5.46
N VAL A 27 7.58 20.81 -5.65
CA VAL A 27 8.59 20.48 -6.68
C VAL A 27 9.15 19.07 -6.47
N ILE A 28 9.51 18.69 -5.24
CA ILE A 28 9.99 17.33 -4.93
C ILE A 28 8.89 16.29 -5.20
N SER A 29 7.64 16.57 -4.83
CA SER A 29 6.52 15.66 -5.08
C SER A 29 6.26 15.48 -6.56
N LEU A 30 6.37 16.55 -7.36
CA LEU A 30 6.16 16.52 -8.80
C LEU A 30 7.29 15.78 -9.51
N ALA A 31 8.56 16.03 -9.12
CA ALA A 31 9.71 15.29 -9.63
C ALA A 31 9.61 13.79 -9.33
N ARG A 32 9.15 13.40 -8.12
CA ARG A 32 8.91 11.98 -7.79
C ARG A 32 7.81 11.36 -8.64
N LYS A 33 6.73 12.09 -8.93
CA LYS A 33 5.65 11.60 -9.80
C LYS A 33 6.12 11.46 -11.25
N GLN A 34 6.95 12.37 -11.73
CA GLN A 34 7.55 12.27 -13.06
C GLN A 34 8.52 11.10 -13.16
N ALA A 35 9.41 10.91 -12.17
CA ALA A 35 10.29 9.74 -12.13
C ALA A 35 9.50 8.41 -12.12
N LEU A 36 8.42 8.33 -11.34
CA LEU A 36 7.54 7.15 -11.32
C LEU A 36 6.75 6.97 -12.65
N ALA A 37 6.48 8.05 -13.37
CA ALA A 37 5.83 7.99 -14.67
C ALA A 37 6.80 7.63 -15.80
N GLU A 38 8.06 8.05 -15.71
CA GLU A 38 9.13 7.65 -16.63
C GLU A 38 9.53 6.18 -16.41
N GLU A 39 9.57 5.71 -15.15
CA GLU A 39 9.73 4.27 -14.83
C GLU A 39 8.53 3.42 -15.30
N ALA A 40 7.34 4.01 -15.44
CA ALA A 40 6.16 3.34 -16.00
C ALA A 40 6.07 3.45 -17.54
N GLY A 41 6.87 4.31 -18.17
CA GLY A 41 6.88 4.57 -19.61
C GLY A 41 8.07 3.98 -20.36
N GLY A 42 9.05 3.41 -19.66
CA GLY A 42 10.20 2.74 -20.24
C GLY A 42 10.03 1.23 -20.24
N ASP A 43 9.76 0.69 -21.43
CA ASP A 43 9.87 -0.72 -21.79
C ASP A 43 8.91 -1.66 -21.05
N ALA A 44 7.95 -2.21 -21.79
CA ALA A 44 7.28 -3.43 -21.37
C ALA A 44 8.18 -4.61 -21.76
N PRO A 45 8.90 -5.26 -20.85
CA PRO A 45 9.25 -6.65 -21.06
C PRO A 45 7.97 -7.45 -20.81
N ASP A 46 7.36 -7.89 -21.91
CA ASP A 46 6.76 -9.22 -21.94
C ASP A 46 7.82 -10.19 -21.41
N GLY A 47 7.74 -10.52 -20.13
CA GLY A 47 8.83 -11.17 -19.43
C GLY A 47 8.46 -11.48 -18.01
N THR A 48 7.65 -12.52 -17.82
CA THR A 48 7.79 -13.43 -16.67
C THR A 48 8.08 -12.77 -15.33
N ALA A 49 7.08 -12.17 -14.68
CA ALA A 49 7.09 -12.05 -13.21
C ALA A 49 6.72 -13.41 -12.57
N VAL A 50 7.43 -14.46 -12.99
CA VAL A 50 7.74 -15.57 -12.12
C VAL A 50 8.78 -15.01 -11.15
N LEU A 51 8.51 -15.12 -9.84
CA LEU A 51 9.37 -14.72 -8.71
C LEU A 51 9.19 -13.32 -8.13
N ALA A 52 8.03 -13.10 -7.50
CA ALA A 52 8.02 -12.62 -6.12
C ALA A 52 6.78 -13.13 -5.38
N ALA A 53 6.59 -14.46 -5.37
CA ALA A 53 5.95 -15.12 -4.25
C ALA A 53 6.87 -15.01 -3.02
N GLY A 54 7.22 -13.78 -2.61
CA GLY A 54 7.77 -13.53 -1.30
C GLY A 54 6.70 -13.98 -0.33
N LEU A 55 6.94 -15.14 0.32
CA LEU A 55 6.05 -15.79 1.28
C LEU A 55 5.25 -14.71 2.02
N LEU A 56 3.98 -14.59 1.65
CA LEU A 56 3.05 -13.81 2.46
C LEU A 56 3.11 -14.42 3.85
N SER A 57 3.27 -13.57 4.86
CA SER A 57 3.12 -14.04 6.24
C SER A 57 1.74 -14.70 6.37
N GLU A 58 1.61 -15.70 7.24
CA GLU A 58 0.31 -16.27 7.55
C GLU A 58 -0.70 -15.20 8.01
N GLU A 59 -0.22 -14.18 8.73
CA GLU A 59 -1.02 -13.02 9.13
C GLU A 59 -1.48 -12.18 7.94
N ASP A 60 -0.62 -11.99 6.93
CA ASP A 60 -0.96 -11.23 5.74
C ASP A 60 -1.98 -12.00 4.89
N LEU A 61 -1.79 -13.32 4.73
CA LEU A 61 -2.77 -14.19 4.09
C LEU A 61 -4.11 -14.19 4.81
N ALA A 62 -4.10 -14.22 6.15
CA ALA A 62 -5.31 -14.16 6.96
C ALA A 62 -6.06 -12.83 6.75
N LEU A 63 -5.35 -11.69 6.65
CA LEU A 63 -5.95 -10.42 6.27
C LEU A 63 -6.61 -10.51 4.89
N LEU A 64 -5.86 -10.97 3.88
CA LEU A 64 -6.37 -11.06 2.50
C LEU A 64 -7.62 -11.94 2.43
N ARG A 65 -7.64 -13.08 3.14
CA ARG A 65 -8.80 -13.97 3.24
C ARG A 65 -10.00 -13.30 3.88
N ARG A 66 -9.80 -12.60 5.01
CA ARG A 66 -10.89 -11.94 5.75
C ARG A 66 -11.57 -10.86 4.91
N TYR A 67 -10.79 -10.09 4.15
CA TYR A 67 -11.31 -8.99 3.33
C TYR A 67 -11.62 -9.40 1.88
N ALA A 68 -11.38 -10.66 1.51
CA ALA A 68 -11.64 -11.17 0.16
C ALA A 68 -13.09 -10.93 -0.32
N GLY A 69 -14.06 -11.08 0.58
CA GLY A 69 -15.48 -10.88 0.28
C GLY A 69 -15.88 -9.41 0.12
N LEU A 70 -15.15 -8.49 0.76
CA LEU A 70 -15.40 -7.05 0.67
C LEU A 70 -14.72 -6.43 -0.55
N GLY A 71 -13.67 -7.07 -1.07
CA GLY A 71 -12.95 -6.62 -2.27
C GLY A 71 -12.01 -5.43 -2.05
N GLU A 72 -12.07 -4.82 -0.87
CA GLU A 72 -11.28 -3.66 -0.47
C GLU A 72 -10.93 -3.68 1.03
N ILE A 73 -9.81 -3.05 1.37
CA ILE A 73 -9.26 -2.94 2.72
C ILE A 73 -9.05 -1.46 3.06
N ALA A 74 -9.65 -0.98 4.15
CA ALA A 74 -9.28 0.33 4.69
C ALA A 74 -8.08 0.22 5.64
N PRO A 75 -7.22 1.25 5.74
CA PRO A 75 -6.09 1.23 6.67
C PRO A 75 -6.49 1.02 8.13
N ARG A 76 -7.68 1.48 8.53
CA ARG A 76 -8.24 1.28 9.88
C ARG A 76 -8.54 -0.19 10.14
N ASP A 77 -9.13 -0.85 9.17
CA ASP A 77 -9.50 -2.27 9.23
C ASP A 77 -8.25 -3.13 9.38
N ALA A 78 -7.16 -2.75 8.69
CA ALA A 78 -5.86 -3.40 8.81
C ALA A 78 -5.21 -3.19 10.19
N THR A 79 -5.33 -1.98 10.77
CA THR A 79 -4.84 -1.73 12.15
C THR A 79 -5.57 -2.57 13.18
N GLU A 80 -6.88 -2.70 13.04
CA GLU A 80 -7.71 -3.50 13.93
C GLU A 80 -7.41 -4.99 13.78
N PHE A 81 -7.24 -5.45 12.53
CA PHE A 81 -6.94 -6.84 12.23
C PHE A 81 -5.60 -7.30 12.83
N TRP A 82 -4.52 -6.53 12.61
CA TRP A 82 -3.19 -6.90 13.10
C TRP A 82 -2.96 -6.54 14.57
N GLY A 83 -3.82 -5.73 15.19
CA GLY A 83 -3.62 -5.24 16.55
C GLY A 83 -2.39 -4.34 16.70
N VAL A 84 -2.00 -3.64 15.63
CA VAL A 84 -0.80 -2.79 15.59
C VAL A 84 -1.14 -1.32 15.43
N CYS A 85 -0.19 -0.44 15.79
CA CYS A 85 -0.35 0.99 15.58
C CYS A 85 -0.47 1.35 14.09
N ARG A 86 -1.10 2.50 13.81
CA ARG A 86 -1.35 2.99 12.45
C ARG A 86 -0.10 2.98 11.57
N THR A 87 1.02 3.50 12.07
CA THR A 87 2.27 3.56 11.30
C THR A 87 2.75 2.18 10.85
N THR A 88 2.67 1.17 11.73
CA THR A 88 3.08 -0.20 11.40
C THR A 88 2.14 -0.84 10.38
N ALA A 89 0.83 -0.64 10.51
CA ALA A 89 -0.13 -1.14 9.53
C ALA A 89 0.08 -0.52 8.14
N TYR A 90 0.34 0.79 8.05
CA TYR A 90 0.65 1.45 6.78
C TYR A 90 1.94 0.91 6.16
N ARG A 91 2.99 0.63 6.95
CA ARG A 91 4.22 0.01 6.45
C ARG A 91 3.96 -1.40 5.90
N ARG A 92 3.14 -2.20 6.59
CA ARG A 92 2.76 -3.55 6.12
C ARG A 92 1.93 -3.48 4.84
N LEU A 93 0.94 -2.59 4.77
CA LEU A 93 0.14 -2.36 3.54
C LEU A 93 1.03 -1.89 2.39
N LEU A 94 1.98 -0.99 2.63
CA LEU A 94 2.95 -0.56 1.62
C LEU A 94 3.80 -1.73 1.11
N SER A 95 4.23 -2.63 2.01
CA SER A 95 4.96 -3.85 1.62
C SER A 95 4.10 -4.77 0.74
N LEU A 96 2.81 -4.94 1.07
CA LEU A 96 1.87 -5.72 0.25
C LEU A 96 1.60 -5.07 -1.12
N GLU A 97 1.55 -3.74 -1.16
CA GLU A 97 1.41 -2.95 -2.39
C GLU A 97 2.64 -3.11 -3.28
N GLN A 98 3.85 -2.94 -2.73
CA GLN A 98 5.12 -3.11 -3.45
C GLN A 98 5.32 -4.53 -3.98
N ARG A 99 4.78 -5.54 -3.29
CA ARG A 99 4.80 -6.94 -3.72
C ARG A 99 3.69 -7.28 -4.73
N GLY A 100 2.85 -6.32 -5.12
CA GLY A 100 1.81 -6.52 -6.12
C GLY A 100 0.59 -7.32 -5.63
N TRP A 101 0.35 -7.41 -4.32
CA TRP A 101 -0.84 -8.09 -3.78
C TRP A 101 -2.06 -7.17 -3.71
N ILE A 102 -1.82 -5.87 -3.48
CA ILE A 102 -2.88 -4.87 -3.36
C ILE A 102 -2.51 -3.61 -4.14
N VAL A 103 -3.51 -2.83 -4.53
CA VAL A 103 -3.35 -1.53 -5.19
C VAL A 103 -4.01 -0.46 -4.33
N ARG A 104 -3.30 0.62 -4.08
CA ARG A 104 -3.84 1.77 -3.35
C ARG A 104 -4.68 2.66 -4.25
N HIS A 105 -5.85 3.04 -3.75
CA HIS A 105 -6.75 4.03 -4.35
C HIS A 105 -7.03 5.17 -3.36
N GLY A 106 -7.13 6.38 -3.88
CA GLY A 106 -7.49 7.57 -3.11
C GLY A 106 -6.30 8.34 -2.50
N ALA A 107 -6.56 9.61 -2.16
CA ALA A 107 -5.59 10.51 -1.54
C ALA A 107 -5.84 10.61 -0.02
N THR A 108 -4.75 10.72 0.74
CA THR A 108 -4.73 11.05 2.18
C THR A 108 -5.71 10.22 3.04
N THR A 109 -6.87 10.77 3.40
CA THR A 109 -7.78 10.21 4.42
C THR A 109 -8.76 9.17 3.90
N ALA A 110 -9.06 9.15 2.60
CA ALA A 110 -9.95 8.19 1.95
C ALA A 110 -9.18 7.07 1.24
N THR A 111 -7.98 6.73 1.74
CA THR A 111 -7.16 5.68 1.13
C THR A 111 -7.84 4.32 1.31
N ARG A 112 -8.03 3.59 0.21
CA ARG A 112 -8.49 2.20 0.19
C ARG A 112 -7.52 1.34 -0.59
N TYR A 113 -7.45 0.06 -0.27
CA TYR A 113 -6.61 -0.89 -0.98
C TYR A 113 -7.47 -1.96 -1.61
N THR A 114 -7.31 -2.21 -2.92
CA THR A 114 -8.04 -3.26 -3.64
C THR A 114 -7.11 -4.41 -3.97
N PHE A 115 -7.66 -5.62 -4.12
CA PHE A 115 -6.86 -6.80 -4.48
C PHE A 115 -6.46 -6.79 -5.95
N THR A 116 -5.21 -7.13 -6.24
CA THR A 116 -4.76 -7.39 -7.62
C THR A 116 -5.33 -8.70 -8.17
N LYS A 117 -5.22 -8.89 -9.49
CA LYS A 117 -5.56 -10.16 -10.15
C LYS A 117 -4.80 -11.34 -9.54
N GLN A 118 -3.53 -11.14 -9.18
CA GLN A 118 -2.69 -12.15 -8.55
C GLN A 118 -3.21 -12.55 -7.16
N ALA A 119 -3.56 -11.57 -6.32
CA ALA A 119 -4.14 -11.86 -5.00
C ALA A 119 -5.46 -12.64 -5.10
N ARG A 120 -6.33 -12.26 -6.05
CA ARG A 120 -7.59 -12.98 -6.28
C ARG A 120 -7.35 -14.42 -6.75
N ALA A 121 -6.44 -14.63 -7.70
CA ALA A 121 -6.11 -15.97 -8.17
C ALA A 121 -5.56 -16.88 -7.04
N LEU A 122 -4.76 -16.31 -6.12
CA LEU A 122 -4.27 -17.04 -4.95
C LEU A 122 -5.41 -17.42 -4.00
N LEU A 123 -6.33 -16.49 -3.73
CA LEU A 123 -7.46 -16.73 -2.85
C LEU A 123 -8.44 -17.78 -3.40
N GLU A 124 -8.67 -17.80 -4.71
CA GLU A 124 -9.51 -18.83 -5.34
C GLU A 124 -8.87 -20.22 -5.27
N ARG A 125 -7.55 -20.33 -5.48
CA ARG A 125 -6.81 -21.59 -5.26
C ARG A 125 -6.89 -22.07 -3.81
N ASP A 126 -6.81 -21.16 -2.85
CA ASP A 126 -6.89 -21.49 -1.42
C ASP A 126 -8.30 -21.96 -1.01
N LYS A 127 -9.36 -21.40 -1.62
CA LYS A 127 -10.73 -21.88 -1.43
C LYS A 127 -10.91 -23.28 -2.02
N GLN A 128 -10.47 -23.50 -3.26
CA GLN A 128 -10.58 -24.80 -3.92
C GLN A 128 -9.84 -25.89 -3.13
N ALA A 129 -8.62 -25.59 -2.66
CA ALA A 129 -7.83 -26.53 -1.87
C ALA A 129 -8.47 -26.87 -0.51
N LYS A 130 -9.28 -25.97 0.08
CA LYS A 130 -10.06 -26.27 1.29
C LYS A 130 -11.25 -27.16 0.96
N GLN A 131 -11.96 -26.85 -0.11
CA GLN A 131 -13.13 -27.61 -0.55
C GLN A 131 -12.78 -29.06 -0.90
N ASP A 132 -11.71 -29.28 -1.67
CA ASP A 132 -11.23 -30.61 -2.02
C ASP A 132 -10.84 -31.46 -0.78
N ARG A 133 -10.32 -30.81 0.28
CA ARG A 133 -10.00 -31.48 1.55
C ARG A 133 -11.26 -31.86 2.34
N ASP A 134 -12.25 -30.98 2.38
CA ASP A 134 -13.50 -31.23 3.09
C ASP A 134 -14.31 -32.33 2.37
N ASP A 135 -14.34 -32.33 1.05
CA ASP A 135 -15.00 -33.36 0.23
C ASP A 135 -14.32 -34.73 0.34
N SER A 136 -12.97 -34.75 0.38
CA SER A 136 -12.19 -35.99 0.62
C SER A 136 -12.44 -36.56 2.01
N ARG A 137 -12.69 -35.71 3.00
CA ARG A 137 -12.96 -36.11 4.38
C ARG A 137 -14.41 -36.55 4.59
N ALA A 138 -15.34 -36.05 3.78
CA ALA A 138 -16.75 -36.46 3.80
C ALA A 138 -17.02 -37.78 3.07
N SER A 139 -16.08 -38.24 2.22
CA SER A 139 -16.19 -39.49 1.44
C SER A 139 -15.50 -40.70 2.10
N MET A 140 -14.94 -40.54 3.30
CA MET A 140 -14.42 -41.61 4.18
C MET A 140 -15.40 -41.91 5.30
#